data_AF-A0A0F9I3B1-F1
#
_entry.id   AF-A0A0F9I3B1-F1
#
_cell.length_a   1.000
_cell.length_b   1.000
_cell.length_c   1.000
_cell.angle_alpha   90.00
_cell.angle_beta   90.00
_cell.angle_gamma   90.00
#
_symmetry.space_group_name_H-M   'P 1'
#
loop_
_entity.id
_entity.type
_entity.pdbx_description
1 polymer ?
#
loop_
_entity_poly.entity_id
_entity_poly.type
_entity_poly.pdbx_seq_one_letter_code
_entity_poly.pdbx_strand_id
1 'polypeptide(L)'
;MKKILPVIILLSLLIISYAESQVVSWTHVVQSSEYTTAKTRDGQDYLVYTYHDERFNTTDWYDTWIEDWMEQSGGWSEFAPTMDKNLKLFLYDVVYNDGYVTWKAYTFDLDVIVGKTLKFYQLKAK
;
A
#
# COMPACT_ATOMS: atom_id res chain seq x y z
N MET A 1 -24.10 -32.99 21.91
CA MET A 1 -23.45 -31.78 21.35
C MET A 1 -22.21 -32.04 20.48
N LYS A 2 -21.57 -33.23 20.51
CA LYS A 2 -20.34 -33.52 19.73
C LYS A 2 -20.50 -33.57 18.19
N LYS A 3 -21.72 -33.74 17.65
CA LYS A 3 -21.96 -33.86 16.20
C LYS A 3 -22.07 -32.53 15.44
N ILE A 4 -22.22 -31.42 16.15
CA ILE A 4 -22.46 -30.08 15.55
C ILE A 4 -21.13 -29.33 15.36
N LEU A 5 -20.14 -29.59 16.22
CA LEU A 5 -18.82 -28.97 16.16
C LEU A 5 -18.11 -29.09 14.79
N PRO A 6 -18.04 -30.27 14.14
CA PRO A 6 -17.40 -30.37 12.82
C PRO A 6 -18.13 -29.59 11.73
N VAL A 7 -19.47 -29.46 11.83
CA VAL A 7 -20.27 -28.67 10.89
C VAL A 7 -19.99 -27.17 11.04
N ILE A 8 -19.88 -26.69 12.27
CA ILE A 8 -19.51 -25.30 12.56
C ILE A 8 -18.10 -24.99 12.02
N ILE A 9 -17.13 -25.89 12.26
CA ILE A 9 -15.76 -25.71 11.76
C ILE A 9 -15.74 -25.65 10.22
N LEU A 10 -16.47 -26.55 9.55
CA LEU A 10 -16.53 -26.56 8.09
C LEU A 10 -17.15 -25.27 7.54
N LEU A 11 -18.25 -24.79 8.16
CA LEU A 11 -18.89 -23.54 7.75
C LEU A 11 -17.94 -22.34 7.93
N SER A 12 -17.23 -22.28 9.06
CA SER A 12 -16.26 -21.22 9.32
C SER A 12 -15.13 -21.21 8.30
N LEU A 13 -14.58 -22.38 7.95
CA LEU A 13 -13.55 -22.49 6.91
C LEU A 13 -14.07 -22.08 5.53
N LEU A 14 -15.33 -22.40 5.21
CA LEU A 14 -15.95 -21.99 3.95
C LEU A 14 -16.13 -20.47 3.88
N ILE A 15 -16.55 -19.84 4.98
CA ILE A 15 -16.70 -18.38 5.08
C ILE A 15 -15.34 -17.68 4.96
N ILE A 16 -14.30 -18.19 5.62
CA ILE A 16 -12.93 -17.64 5.53
C ILE A 16 -12.40 -17.76 4.10
N SER A 17 -12.53 -18.94 3.49
CA SER A 17 -12.10 -19.17 2.11
C SER A 17 -12.85 -18.29 1.11
N TYR A 18 -14.15 -18.08 1.32
CA TYR A 18 -14.93 -17.15 0.51
C TYR A 18 -14.42 -15.73 0.67
N ALA A 19 -14.20 -15.26 1.91
CA ALA A 19 -13.68 -13.92 2.17
C ALA A 19 -12.30 -13.69 1.53
N GLU A 20 -11.38 -14.64 1.65
CA GLU A 20 -10.06 -14.60 0.99
C GLU A 20 -10.18 -14.56 -0.54
N SER A 21 -11.17 -15.24 -1.12
CA SER A 21 -11.37 -15.25 -2.57
C SER A 21 -11.73 -13.88 -3.16
N GLN A 22 -12.29 -12.97 -2.34
CA GLN A 22 -12.71 -11.63 -2.74
C GLN A 22 -11.56 -10.61 -2.72
N VAL A 23 -10.37 -10.97 -2.24
CA VAL A 23 -9.23 -10.05 -2.14
C VAL A 23 -8.13 -10.47 -3.11
N VAL A 24 -7.62 -9.54 -3.91
CA VAL A 24 -6.33 -9.68 -4.59
C VAL A 24 -5.28 -9.04 -3.69
N SER A 25 -4.16 -9.74 -3.46
CA SER A 25 -3.01 -9.14 -2.78
C SER A 25 -1.74 -9.35 -3.57
N TRP A 26 -0.81 -8.41 -3.43
CA TRP A 26 0.51 -8.51 -4.04
C TRP A 26 1.54 -7.75 -3.24
N THR A 27 2.80 -8.07 -3.48
CA THR A 27 3.93 -7.40 -2.83
C THR A 27 4.79 -6.68 -3.84
N HIS A 28 5.43 -5.61 -3.38
CA HIS A 28 6.38 -4.83 -4.15
C HIS A 28 7.53 -4.40 -3.25
N VAL A 29 8.76 -4.48 -3.74
CA VAL A 29 9.93 -4.01 -2.99
C VAL A 29 10.36 -2.68 -3.57
N VAL A 30 10.43 -1.66 -2.73
CA VAL A 30 10.86 -0.34 -3.16
C VAL A 30 12.35 -0.34 -3.45
N GLN A 31 12.71 -0.15 -4.72
CA GLN A 31 14.11 -0.18 -5.17
C GLN A 31 14.70 1.22 -5.19
N SER A 32 15.91 1.39 -4.65
CA SER A 32 16.64 2.67 -4.66
C SER A 32 16.99 3.17 -6.06
N SER A 33 17.05 2.29 -7.06
CA SER A 33 17.43 2.60 -8.44
C SER A 33 16.36 3.33 -9.25
N GLU A 34 15.15 3.48 -8.72
CA GLU A 34 13.97 3.97 -9.44
C GLU A 34 13.50 5.36 -8.96
N TYR A 35 14.37 6.11 -8.27
CA TYR A 35 14.09 7.46 -7.82
C TYR A 35 14.68 8.53 -8.74
N THR A 36 13.92 9.61 -8.94
CA THR A 36 14.38 10.83 -9.60
C THR A 36 14.35 12.02 -8.63
N THR A 37 15.28 12.96 -8.77
CA THR A 37 15.33 14.15 -7.91
C THR A 37 14.49 15.29 -8.47
N ALA A 38 13.72 15.92 -7.60
CA ALA A 38 12.89 17.09 -7.90
C ALA A 38 13.03 18.15 -6.79
N LYS A 39 12.58 19.38 -7.08
CA LYS A 39 12.60 20.51 -6.14
C LYS A 39 11.20 21.01 -5.85
N THR A 40 10.92 21.28 -4.57
CA THR A 40 9.68 21.97 -4.17
C THR A 40 9.68 23.40 -4.70
N ARG A 41 8.54 24.08 -4.62
CA ARG A 41 8.43 25.50 -5.00
C ARG A 41 9.41 26.39 -4.22
N ASP A 42 9.75 25.99 -2.99
CA ASP A 42 10.67 26.70 -2.10
C ASP A 42 12.13 26.23 -2.24
N GLY A 43 12.43 25.37 -3.23
CA GLY A 43 13.78 24.93 -3.59
C GLY A 43 14.33 23.74 -2.82
N GLN A 44 13.54 23.12 -1.94
CA GLN A 44 13.94 21.92 -1.19
C GLN A 44 13.95 20.69 -2.09
N ASP A 45 14.99 19.86 -1.96
CA ASP A 45 15.09 18.61 -2.71
C ASP A 45 14.17 17.53 -2.13
N TYR A 46 13.46 16.85 -3.03
CA TYR A 46 12.72 15.63 -2.74
C TYR A 46 12.94 14.63 -3.87
N LEU A 47 12.54 13.38 -3.63
CA LEU A 47 12.68 12.31 -4.59
C LEU A 47 11.32 11.79 -5.01
N VAL A 48 11.23 11.41 -6.28
CA VAL A 48 10.04 10.83 -6.88
C VAL A 48 10.37 9.42 -7.31
N TYR A 49 9.78 8.47 -6.60
CA TYR A 49 9.70 7.08 -6.99
C TYR A 49 8.51 6.87 -7.93
N THR A 50 8.68 6.10 -8.98
CA THR A 50 7.57 5.75 -9.88
C THR A 50 7.41 4.25 -9.93
N TYR A 51 6.25 3.76 -9.51
CA TYR A 51 5.91 2.35 -9.54
C TYR A 51 4.86 2.09 -10.61
N HIS A 52 5.28 1.43 -11.69
CA HIS A 52 4.41 1.01 -12.76
C HIS A 52 3.78 -0.35 -12.43
N ASP A 53 2.46 -0.41 -12.49
CA ASP A 53 1.73 -1.66 -12.32
C ASP A 53 0.40 -1.59 -13.08
N GLU A 54 0.13 -2.60 -13.90
CA GLU A 54 -1.10 -2.65 -14.71
C GLU A 54 -2.38 -2.66 -13.87
N ARG A 55 -2.29 -3.07 -12.59
CA ARG A 55 -3.42 -3.05 -11.65
C ARG A 55 -3.86 -1.62 -11.32
N PHE A 56 -2.95 -0.65 -11.42
CA PHE A 56 -3.27 0.78 -11.34
C PHE A 56 -3.91 1.33 -12.63
N ASN A 57 -4.16 0.54 -13.68
CA ASN A 57 -4.98 1.01 -14.82
C ASN A 57 -6.49 0.91 -14.55
N THR A 58 -6.90 0.30 -13.44
CA THR A 58 -8.32 0.17 -13.08
C THR A 58 -8.79 1.46 -12.42
N THR A 59 -9.86 2.10 -12.92
CA THR A 59 -10.38 3.40 -12.45
C THR A 59 -10.75 3.49 -10.95
N ASP A 60 -10.62 2.41 -10.19
CA ASP A 60 -11.04 2.28 -8.79
C ASP A 60 -9.85 2.31 -7.82
N TRP A 61 -8.93 3.26 -8.02
CA TRP A 61 -7.71 3.42 -7.20
C TRP A 61 -7.99 3.59 -5.70
N TYR A 62 -9.16 4.15 -5.36
CA TYR A 62 -9.62 4.34 -3.98
C TYR A 62 -9.80 3.02 -3.20
N ASP A 63 -9.86 1.86 -3.86
CA ASP A 63 -10.01 0.56 -3.22
C ASP A 63 -8.66 -0.17 -3.00
N THR A 64 -7.52 0.50 -3.20
CA THR A 64 -6.20 -0.07 -2.90
C THR A 64 -5.79 0.24 -1.46
N TRP A 65 -5.59 -0.82 -0.68
CA TRP A 65 -5.12 -0.77 0.69
C TRP A 65 -3.67 -1.22 0.77
N ILE A 66 -2.93 -0.70 1.74
CA ILE A 66 -1.56 -1.10 2.04
C ILE A 66 -1.47 -1.62 3.47
N GLU A 67 -0.64 -2.65 3.69
CA GLU A 67 -0.28 -3.06 5.04
C GLU A 67 0.50 -1.94 5.74
N ASP A 68 0.12 -1.63 6.99
CA ASP A 68 0.76 -0.64 7.84
C ASP A 68 2.16 -1.11 8.24
N TRP A 69 3.11 -0.92 7.31
CA TRP A 69 4.50 -1.28 7.49
C TRP A 69 5.22 -0.33 8.47
N MET A 70 4.64 0.84 8.73
CA MET A 70 5.18 1.87 9.63
C MET A 70 4.69 1.75 11.08
N GLU A 71 3.42 1.41 11.31
CA GLU A 71 2.83 1.50 12.65
C GLU A 71 2.99 0.21 13.49
N GLN A 72 3.70 -0.82 13.00
CA GLN A 72 3.87 -2.14 13.66
C GLN A 72 2.55 -2.83 14.07
N SER A 73 1.40 -2.27 13.71
CA SER A 73 0.09 -2.67 14.21
C SER A 73 -0.54 -3.81 13.42
N GLY A 74 0.07 -4.24 12.30
CA GLY A 74 -0.50 -5.25 11.41
C GLY A 74 -1.84 -4.83 10.79
N GLY A 75 -2.19 -3.55 10.90
CA GLY A 75 -3.37 -2.95 10.29
C GLY A 75 -3.21 -2.73 8.79
N TRP A 76 -4.33 -2.45 8.11
CA TRP A 76 -4.34 -2.01 6.72
C TRP A 76 -4.87 -0.59 6.69
N SER A 77 -4.22 0.28 5.93
CA SER A 77 -4.66 1.64 5.66
C SER A 77 -4.95 1.85 4.18
N GLU A 78 -5.79 2.82 3.87
CA GLU A 78 -5.92 3.30 2.49
C GLU A 78 -4.54 3.76 2.01
N PHE A 79 -4.19 3.45 0.77
CA PHE A 79 -2.94 3.88 0.19
C PHE A 79 -2.99 5.39 -0.13
N ALA A 80 -2.76 6.21 0.91
CA ALA A 80 -2.96 7.65 0.89
C ALA A 80 -1.69 8.40 1.37
N PRO A 81 -1.57 9.72 1.08
CA PRO A 81 -0.45 10.53 1.55
C PRO A 81 -0.31 10.46 3.07
N THR A 82 0.89 10.14 3.55
CA THR A 82 1.19 10.07 4.98
C THR A 82 2.12 11.22 5.36
N MET A 83 1.79 11.92 6.45
CA MET A 83 2.55 13.06 6.96
C MET A 83 3.30 12.68 8.23
N ASP A 84 4.56 13.10 8.36
CA ASP A 84 5.29 13.05 9.62
C ASP A 84 4.63 14.02 10.61
N LYS A 85 4.16 13.47 11.74
CA LYS A 85 3.42 14.22 12.77
C LYS A 85 4.27 15.30 13.46
N ASN A 86 5.60 15.16 13.45
CA ASN A 86 6.53 16.05 14.15
C ASN A 86 7.01 17.20 13.26
N LEU A 87 7.27 16.92 11.98
CA LEU A 87 7.85 17.86 11.02
C LEU A 87 6.80 18.49 10.11
N LYS A 88 5.57 17.95 10.07
CA LYS A 88 4.51 18.32 9.11
C LYS A 88 4.98 18.24 7.65
N LEU A 89 5.94 17.37 7.39
CA LEU A 89 6.43 17.04 6.06
C LEU A 89 5.73 15.77 5.59
N PHE A 90 5.55 15.61 4.29
CA PHE A 90 5.08 14.32 3.78
C PHE A 90 6.18 13.28 4.03
N LEU A 91 5.83 12.17 4.68
CA LEU A 91 6.67 10.97 4.68
C LEU A 91 6.65 10.39 3.27
N TYR A 92 5.45 10.31 2.69
CA TYR A 92 5.27 10.07 1.28
C TYR A 92 3.95 10.68 0.77
N ASP A 93 4.00 11.32 -0.39
CA ASP A 93 2.82 11.78 -1.15
C ASP A 93 2.58 10.82 -2.32
N VAL A 94 1.42 10.18 -2.33
CA VAL A 94 1.00 9.25 -3.38
C VAL A 94 0.16 9.98 -4.41
N VAL A 95 0.64 10.01 -5.66
CA VAL A 95 -0.16 10.48 -6.78
C VAL A 95 -0.42 9.33 -7.73
N TYR A 96 -1.70 9.03 -7.92
CA TYR A 96 -2.15 8.02 -8.86
C TYR A 96 -2.20 8.59 -10.28
N ASN A 97 -1.79 7.78 -11.23
CA ASN A 97 -1.83 8.04 -12.66
C ASN A 97 -2.29 6.77 -13.37
N ASP A 98 -2.70 6.91 -14.62
CA ASP A 98 -3.09 5.76 -15.45
C ASP A 98 -1.91 4.78 -15.60
N GLY A 99 -1.97 3.68 -14.86
CA GLY A 99 -1.01 2.57 -14.92
C GLY A 99 0.22 2.70 -14.02
N TYR A 100 0.28 3.73 -13.18
CA TYR A 100 1.38 3.88 -12.23
C TYR A 100 1.05 4.82 -11.06
N VAL A 101 1.77 4.64 -9.96
CA VAL A 101 1.76 5.57 -8.83
C VAL A 101 3.10 6.27 -8.74
N THR A 102 3.08 7.55 -8.36
CA THR A 102 4.29 8.25 -7.94
C THR A 102 4.29 8.46 -6.44
N TRP A 103 5.46 8.30 -5.86
CA TRP A 103 5.73 8.38 -4.45
C TRP A 103 6.77 9.45 -4.24
N LYS A 104 6.34 10.59 -3.72
CA LYS A 104 7.24 11.69 -3.41
C LYS A 104 7.66 11.57 -1.95
N ALA A 105 8.94 11.49 -1.67
CA ALA A 105 9.50 11.46 -0.31
C ALA A 105 10.69 12.44 -0.21
N TYR A 106 10.93 13.02 0.96
CA TYR A 106 12.15 13.80 1.16
C TYR A 106 13.38 12.88 1.18
N THR A 107 14.54 13.42 0.83
CA THR A 107 15.80 12.65 0.75
C THR A 107 16.21 12.01 2.08
N PHE A 108 15.85 12.62 3.22
CA PHE A 108 16.12 12.06 4.54
C PHE A 108 15.14 10.95 4.97
N ASP A 109 13.98 10.83 4.29
CA ASP A 109 13.01 9.76 4.53
C ASP A 109 13.27 8.52 3.65
N LEU A 110 14.24 8.59 2.74
CA LEU A 110 14.61 7.48 1.86
C LEU A 110 14.97 6.21 2.63
N ASP A 111 15.78 6.33 3.67
CA ASP A 111 16.22 5.17 4.46
C ASP A 111 15.05 4.48 5.16
N VAL A 112 13.92 5.19 5.31
CA VAL A 112 12.69 4.66 5.87
C VAL A 112 11.92 3.86 4.81
N ILE A 113 11.99 4.23 3.53
CA ILE A 113 11.12 3.70 2.46
C ILE A 113 11.85 2.70 1.55
N VAL A 114 13.13 2.93 1.24
CA VAL A 114 13.94 2.08 0.35
C VAL A 114 14.16 0.70 0.96
N GLY A 115 14.01 -0.35 0.15
CA GLY A 115 14.17 -1.73 0.57
C GLY A 115 12.97 -2.28 1.36
N LYS A 116 11.94 -1.46 1.62
CA LYS A 116 10.71 -1.95 2.24
C LYS A 116 9.92 -2.79 1.25
N THR A 117 9.37 -3.89 1.76
CA THR A 117 8.36 -4.66 1.05
C THR A 117 7.00 -4.10 1.41
N LEU A 118 6.34 -3.52 0.43
CA LEU A 118 4.96 -3.07 0.52
C LEU A 118 4.06 -4.24 0.16
N LYS A 119 2.98 -4.42 0.92
CA LYS A 119 1.95 -5.39 0.59
C LYS A 119 0.65 -4.65 0.34
N PHE A 120 0.14 -4.82 -0.86
CA PHE A 120 -1.08 -4.20 -1.34
C PHE A 120 -2.23 -5.20 -1.31
N TYR A 121 -3.42 -4.67 -1.11
CA TYR A 121 -4.68 -5.39 -1.16
C TYR A 121 -5.69 -4.62 -1.97
N GLN A 122 -6.46 -5.32 -2.80
CA GLN A 122 -7.58 -4.75 -3.53
C GLN A 122 -8.76 -5.72 -3.44
N LEU A 123 -9.96 -5.17 -3.20
CA LEU A 123 -11.18 -5.96 -3.32
C LEU A 123 -11.42 -6.24 -4.80
N LYS A 124 -11.62 -7.50 -5.18
CA LYS A 124 -12.20 -7.84 -6.48
C LYS A 124 -13.60 -7.21 -6.46
N ALA A 125 -13.83 -6.25 -7.35
CA ALA A 125 -15.05 -5.44 -7.40
C ALA A 125 -16.33 -6.23 -7.09
N LYS A 126 -17.25 -5.58 -6.38
CA LYS A 126 -18.58 -6.08 -5.97
C LYS A 126 -19.41 -6.68 -7.10
#